data_AF-A0A151SJS7-F1
#
_entry.id   AF-A0A151SJS7-F1
#
_cell.length_a   1.000
_cell.length_b   1.000
_cell.length_c   1.000
_cell.angle_alpha   90.00
_cell.angle_beta   90.00
_cell.angle_gamma   90.00
#
_symmetry.space_group_name_H-M   'P 1'
#
loop_
_entity.id
_entity.type
_entity.pdbx_description
1 polymer ?
#
loop_
_entity_poly.entity_id
_entity_poly.type
_entity_poly.pdbx_seq_one_letter_code
_entity_poly.pdbx_strand_id
1 'polypeptide(L)' 'KIAFKTKFGLYEWLVMSFGFTNAPSIFMRLINHVLREYIGRFVVVYFDDILIYCRKLSDNIGRVFFSLRKINFLET' A
#
# COMPACT_ATOMS: atom_id res chain seq x y z
N LYS A 1 3.92 9.02 16.68
CA LYS A 1 5.40 9.16 16.72
C LYS A 1 5.98 7.78 16.42
N ILE A 2 6.85 7.66 15.42
CA ILE A 2 7.30 6.38 14.81
C ILE A 2 8.64 5.89 15.39
N ALA A 3 9.07 6.48 16.52
CA ALA A 3 10.31 6.14 17.20
C ALA A 3 10.10 5.03 18.22
N PHE A 4 10.94 3.99 18.20
CA PHE A 4 10.99 2.93 19.20
C PHE A 4 12.34 2.95 19.93
N LYS A 5 12.32 2.56 21.21
CA LYS A 5 13.51 2.57 22.06
C LYS A 5 14.05 1.16 22.21
N THR A 6 15.31 0.96 21.86
CA THR A 6 16.05 -0.27 22.15
C THR A 6 17.08 -0.02 23.26
N LYS A 7 17.71 -1.10 23.72
CA LYS A 7 18.79 -1.06 24.72
C LYS A 7 19.99 -0.22 24.27
N PHE A 8 20.13 -0.01 22.96
CA PHE A 8 21.26 0.66 22.31
C PHE A 8 20.93 2.08 21.81
N GLY A 9 19.67 2.54 21.89
CA GLY A 9 19.30 3.88 21.41
C GLY A 9 17.84 4.02 20.99
N LEU A 10 17.50 5.22 20.50
CA LEU A 10 16.21 5.52 19.88
C LEU A 10 16.35 5.34 18.37
N TYR A 11 15.46 4.55 17.77
CA TYR A 11 15.41 4.32 16.33
C TYR A 11 14.05 4.73 15.80
N GLU A 12 14.02 5.28 14.60
CA GLU A 12 12.78 5.66 13.92
C GLU A 12 12.52 4.72 12.74
N TRP A 13 11.27 4.32 12.57
CA TRP A 13 10.87 3.53 11.41
C TRP A 13 10.89 4.42 10.15
N LEU A 14 11.74 4.07 9.18
CA LEU A 14 11.77 4.70 7.86
C LEU A 14 10.58 4.25 7.00
N VAL A 15 10.16 3.01 7.19
CA VAL A 15 9.01 2.41 6.50
C VAL A 15 8.01 1.91 7.53
N MET A 16 6.74 1.91 7.18
CA MET A 16 5.67 1.43 8.05
C MET A 16 5.93 -0.01 8.50
N SER A 17 6.12 -0.22 9.80
CA SER A 17 6.32 -1.55 10.38
C SER A 17 5.00 -2.27 10.61
N PHE A 18 5.03 -3.60 10.45
CA PHE A 18 3.90 -4.48 10.78
C PHE A 18 3.63 -4.43 12.28
N GLY A 19 2.37 -4.18 12.67
CA GLY A 19 1.95 -4.12 14.08
C GLY A 19 1.71 -2.72 14.64
N PHE A 20 1.85 -1.66 13.83
CA PHE A 20 1.39 -0.33 14.23
C PHE A 20 -0.15 -0.26 14.16
N THR A 21 -0.82 0.22 15.21
CA THR A 21 -2.30 0.27 15.27
C THR A 21 -2.92 1.12 14.15
N ASN A 22 -2.17 2.09 13.64
CA ASN A 22 -2.57 2.94 12.50
C ASN A 22 -1.98 2.48 11.15
N ALA A 23 -1.28 1.34 11.10
CA ALA A 23 -0.76 0.80 9.86
C ALA A 23 -1.87 0.50 8.82
N PRO A 24 -2.96 -0.20 9.16
CA PRO A 24 -3.99 -0.52 8.16
C PRO A 24 -4.70 0.72 7.64
N SER A 25 -4.92 1.75 8.47
CA SER A 25 -5.59 2.99 8.04
C SER A 25 -4.72 3.85 7.12
N ILE A 26 -3.41 3.91 7.36
CA ILE A 26 -2.48 4.63 6.49
C ILE A 26 -2.26 3.86 5.19
N PHE A 27 -2.11 2.53 5.25
CA PHE A 27 -2.00 1.68 4.06
C PHE A 27 -3.24 1.80 3.17
N MET A 28 -4.43 1.69 3.76
CA MET A 28 -5.69 1.86 3.04
C MET A 28 -5.80 3.24 2.37
N ARG A 29 -5.34 4.31 3.04
CA ARG A 29 -5.35 5.67 2.46
C ARG A 29 -4.37 5.82 1.30
N LEU A 30 -3.18 5.20 1.39
CA LEU A 30 -2.17 5.17 0.32
C LEU A 30 -2.68 4.38 -0.90
N ILE A 31 -3.20 3.18 -0.67
CA ILE A 31 -3.76 2.32 -1.71
C ILE A 31 -4.97 2.99 -2.37
N ASN A 32 -5.87 3.62 -1.59
CA ASN A 32 -6.99 4.37 -2.13
C ASN A 32 -6.56 5.58 -2.96
N HIS A 33 -5.45 6.24 -2.61
CA HIS A 33 -4.94 7.36 -3.39
C HIS A 33 -4.38 6.91 -4.74
N VAL A 34 -3.59 5.83 -4.76
CA VAL A 34 -2.92 5.38 -5.99
C VAL A 34 -3.85 4.57 -6.89
N LEU A 35 -4.75 3.79 -6.31
CA LEU A 35 -5.75 3.03 -7.06
C LEU A 35 -7.04 3.84 -7.28
N ARG A 36 -7.09 5.12 -6.92
CA ARG A 36 -8.28 5.99 -7.07
C ARG A 36 -8.88 5.93 -8.48
N GLU A 37 -8.02 5.87 -9.50
CA GLU A 37 -8.45 5.82 -10.91
C GLU A 37 -9.01 4.45 -11.34
N TYR A 38 -8.73 3.40 -10.56
CA TYR A 38 -9.13 2.02 -10.83
C TYR A 38 -10.26 1.52 -9.91
N ILE A 39 -10.40 2.15 -8.73
CA ILE A 39 -11.46 1.88 -7.76
C ILE A 39 -12.82 2.15 -8.40
N GLY A 40 -13.72 1.16 -8.34
CA GLY A 40 -15.07 1.23 -8.90
C GLY A 40 -15.17 0.90 -10.40
N ARG A 41 -14.04 0.72 -11.11
CA ARG A 41 -14.03 0.24 -12.50
C ARG A 41 -13.77 -1.25 -12.58
N PHE A 42 -12.66 -1.68 -12.00
CA PHE A 42 -12.20 -3.07 -12.03
C PHE A 42 -11.41 -3.46 -10.78
N VAL A 43 -11.26 -2.56 -9.80
CA VAL A 43 -10.58 -2.81 -8.52
C VAL A 43 -11.51 -2.47 -7.37
N VAL A 44 -11.52 -3.34 -6.36
CA VAL A 44 -12.18 -3.17 -5.08
C VAL A 44 -11.13 -3.41 -3.99
N VAL A 45 -10.98 -2.48 -3.06
CA VAL A 45 -10.01 -2.57 -1.97
C VAL A 45 -10.78 -2.82 -0.67
N TYR A 46 -10.38 -3.83 0.10
CA TYR A 46 -11.01 -4.17 1.37
C TYR A 46 -9.95 -4.48 2.43
N PHE A 47 -9.77 -3.57 3.39
CA PHE A 47 -8.73 -3.65 4.44
C PHE A 47 -7.34 -3.91 3.87
N ASP A 48 -6.87 -5.15 3.95
CA ASP A 48 -5.54 -5.59 3.53
C ASP A 48 -5.56 -6.27 2.15
N ASP A 49 -6.75 -6.52 1.59
CA ASP A 49 -6.94 -7.24 0.33
C ASP A 49 -7.34 -6.29 -0.81
N ILE A 50 -6.74 -6.50 -1.98
CA ILE A 50 -7.07 -5.80 -3.22
C ILE A 50 -7.67 -6.82 -4.19
N LEU A 51 -8.97 -6.69 -4.45
CA LEU A 51 -9.71 -7.51 -5.38
C LEU A 51 -9.76 -6.85 -6.75
N ILE A 52 -9.31 -7.58 -7.78
CA ILE A 52 -9.26 -7.08 -9.15
C ILE A 52 -10.22 -7.91 -10.00
N TYR A 53 -11.32 -7.30 -10.43
CA TYR A 53 -12.30 -7.90 -11.33
C TYR A 53 -11.96 -7.56 -12.77
N CYS A 54 -11.52 -8.52 -13.59
CA CYS A 54 -11.48 -8.23 -15.02
C CYS A 54 -11.76 -9.43 -15.93
N ARG A 55 -12.23 -9.09 -17.13
CA ARG A 55 -12.62 -10.04 -18.18
C ARG A 55 -11.41 -10.65 -18.92
N LYS A 56 -10.25 -9.98 -18.86
CA LYS A 56 -8.96 -10.43 -19.39
C LYS A 56 -7.88 -10.16 -18.35
N LEU A 57 -7.39 -11.22 -17.73
CA LEU A 57 -6.53 -11.20 -16.55
C LEU A 57 -5.17 -10.51 -16.80
N SER A 58 -4.60 -10.66 -18.00
CA SER A 58 -3.24 -10.22 -18.34
C SER A 58 -3.05 -8.69 -18.30
N ASP A 59 -3.97 -7.94 -18.92
CA ASP A 59 -3.73 -6.53 -19.21
C ASP A 59 -3.99 -5.64 -17.98
N ASN A 60 -4.97 -6.03 -17.14
CA ASN A 60 -5.36 -5.26 -15.97
C ASN A 60 -4.41 -5.49 -14.79
N ILE A 61 -3.92 -6.73 -14.62
CA ILE A 61 -2.89 -7.04 -13.63
C ILE A 61 -1.64 -6.22 -13.92
N GLY A 62 -1.16 -6.19 -15.17
CA GLY A 62 0.02 -5.41 -15.55
C GLY A 62 -0.11 -3.92 -15.19
N ARG A 63 -1.28 -3.31 -15.42
CA ARG A 63 -1.56 -1.91 -15.08
C ARG A 63 -1.55 -1.66 -13.57
N VAL A 64 -2.21 -2.51 -12.79
CA VAL A 64 -2.26 -2.37 -11.32
C VAL A 64 -0.88 -2.59 -10.72
N PHE A 65 -0.16 -3.63 -11.17
CA PHE A 65 1.22 -3.88 -10.73
C PHE A 65 2.17 -2.74 -11.08
N PHE A 66 2.05 -2.15 -12.27
CA PHE A 66 2.87 -1.01 -12.65
C PHE A 66 2.61 0.21 -11.75
N SER A 67 1.35 0.50 -11.46
CA SER A 67 0.95 1.60 -10.57
C SER A 67 1.39 1.36 -9.13
N LEU A 68 1.27 0.14 -8.60
CA LEU A 68 1.77 -0.23 -7.27
C LEU A 68 3.31 -0.19 -7.19
N ARG A 69 4.00 -0.64 -8.24
CA ARG A 69 5.48 -0.62 -8.31
C ARG A 69 6.04 0.80 -8.37
N LYS A 70 5.31 1.76 -8.94
CA LYS A 70 5.67 3.19 -8.89
C LYS A 70 5.67 3.77 -7.48
N ILE A 71 4.82 3.26 -6.58
CA ILE A 71 4.79 3.70 -5.18
C ILE A 71 6.01 3.16 -4.42
N ASN A 72 6.47 1.96 -4.77
CA ASN A 72 7.53 1.24 -4.06
C ASN A 72 8.96 1.77 -4.31
N PHE A 73 9.12 2.95 -4.94
CA PHE A 73 10.43 3.43 -5.42
C PHE A 73 10.71 4.93 -5.22
N LEU A 74 9.90 5.67 -4.45
CA LEU A 74 10.21 7.08 -4.13
C LEU A 74 10.98 7.31 -2.83
N GLU A 75 11.58 6.26 -2.24
CA GLU A 75 12.61 6.43 -1.20
C GLU A 75 13.79 5.49 -1.50
N THR A 76 14.69 5.97 -2.37
CA THR A 76 16.13 5.70 -2.30
C THR A 76 16.84 7.00 -1.98
#